data_AF-A0A0N0LUW8-F1
#
_entry.id   AF-A0A0N0LUW8-F1
#
_cell.length_a   1.000
_cell.length_b   1.000
_cell.length_c   1.000
_cell.angle_alpha   90.00
_cell.angle_beta   90.00
_cell.angle_gamma   90.00
#
_symmetry.space_group_name_H-M   'P 1'
#
loop_
_entity.id
_entity.type
_entity.pdbx_description
1 polymer ?
#
loop_
_entity_poly.entity_id
_entity_poly.type
_entity_poly.pdbx_seq_one_letter_code
_entity_poly.pdbx_strand_id
1 'polypeptide(L)' 'MLGDPDRAERFLALTGLTPDELRASLGEPATMAAVLEFLCSHEPDLVAAAEALAVSPMALASARERLGS' A
#
# COMPACT_ATOMS: atom_id res chain seq x y z
N MET A 1 -1.10 14.74 6.24
CA MET A 1 -0.67 14.04 7.47
C MET A 1 -1.08 12.57 7.30
N LEU A 2 -0.19 11.61 7.58
CA LEU A 2 -0.28 10.16 7.23
C LEU A 2 -1.45 9.35 7.84
N GLY A 3 -2.59 9.97 8.15
CA GLY A 3 -3.73 9.32 8.80
C GLY A 3 -5.06 9.82 8.26
N ASP A 4 -5.16 10.04 6.96
CA ASP A 4 -6.41 10.48 6.34
C ASP A 4 -7.41 9.30 6.36
N PRO A 5 -8.46 9.32 7.20
CA PRO A 5 -9.38 8.20 7.37
C PRO A 5 -10.03 7.80 6.04
N ASP A 6 -10.32 8.79 5.20
CA ASP A 6 -10.89 8.63 3.86
C ASP A 6 -10.02 7.77 2.94
N ARG A 7 -8.70 7.79 3.16
CA ARG A 7 -7.74 7.06 2.34
C ARG A 7 -7.67 5.59 2.74
N ALA A 8 -7.71 5.32 4.04
CA ALA A 8 -7.86 3.96 4.55
C ALA A 8 -9.21 3.37 4.11
N GLU A 9 -10.30 4.12 4.22
CA GLU A 9 -11.63 3.69 3.77
C GLU A 9 -11.68 3.39 2.27
N ARG A 10 -11.08 4.25 1.43
CA ARG A 10 -10.96 3.98 -0.02
C ARG A 10 -10.16 2.72 -0.33
N PHE A 11 -9.05 2.51 0.37
CA PHE A 11 -8.23 1.31 0.15
C PHE A 11 -8.97 0.02 0.55
N LEU A 12 -9.66 0.06 1.69
CA LEU A 12 -10.51 -1.03 2.17
C LEU A 12 -11.69 -1.29 1.21
N ALA A 13 -12.32 -0.23 0.69
CA ALA A 13 -13.40 -0.34 -0.29
C ALA A 13 -12.92 -0.92 -1.65
N LEU A 14 -11.69 -0.61 -2.07
CA LEU A 14 -11.10 -1.12 -3.31
C LEU A 14 -10.66 -2.59 -3.18
N THR A 15 -10.11 -2.97 -2.02
CA THR A 15 -9.66 -4.35 -1.76
C THR A 15 -10.77 -5.27 -1.29
N GLY A 16 -11.90 -4.71 -0.82
CA GLY A 16 -12.99 -5.45 -0.20
C GLY A 16 -12.67 -5.97 1.20
N LEU A 17 -11.53 -5.56 1.78
CA LEU A 17 -11.04 -6.02 3.07
C LEU A 17 -11.49 -5.09 4.20
N THR A 18 -11.70 -5.64 5.39
CA THR A 18 -11.78 -4.88 6.64
C THR A 18 -10.38 -4.57 7.20
N PRO A 19 -10.22 -3.61 8.13
CA PRO A 19 -8.91 -3.30 8.72
C PRO A 19 -8.22 -4.50 9.37
N ASP A 20 -9.00 -5.41 9.97
CA ASP A 20 -8.46 -6.61 10.62
C ASP A 20 -8.07 -7.69 9.62
N GLU A 21 -8.86 -7.88 8.56
CA GLU A 21 -8.48 -8.76 7.44
C GLU A 21 -7.25 -8.25 6.69
N LEU A 22 -7.14 -6.93 6.52
CA LEU A 22 -5.94 -6.31 5.96
C LEU A 22 -4.73 -6.64 6.84
N ARG A 23 -4.80 -6.42 8.15
CA ARG A 23 -3.69 -6.75 9.07
C ARG A 23 -3.34 -8.22 9.06
N ALA A 24 -4.34 -9.11 9.04
CA ALA A 24 -4.13 -10.56 8.99
C ALA A 24 -3.49 -11.01 7.66
N SER A 25 -3.78 -10.31 6.56
CA SER A 25 -3.29 -10.64 5.23
C SER A 25 -2.01 -9.88 4.84
N LEU A 26 -1.42 -9.05 5.70
CA LEU A 26 -0.14 -8.38 5.43
C LEU A 26 1.02 -9.36 5.17
N GLY A 27 0.89 -10.62 5.59
CA GLY A 27 1.84 -11.68 5.27
C GLY A 27 1.69 -12.27 3.86
N GLU A 28 0.57 -12.01 3.18
CA GLU A 28 0.28 -12.55 1.86
C GLU A 28 0.91 -11.69 0.76
N PRO A 29 1.70 -12.28 -0.17
CA PRO A 29 2.31 -11.55 -1.27
C PRO A 29 1.29 -10.79 -2.14
N ALA A 30 0.10 -11.36 -2.33
CA ALA A 30 -0.98 -10.75 -3.12
C ALA A 30 -1.54 -9.49 -2.46
N THR A 31 -1.73 -9.50 -1.14
CA THR A 31 -2.16 -8.31 -0.38
C THR A 31 -1.08 -7.24 -0.42
N MET A 32 0.18 -7.61 -0.22
CA MET A 32 1.30 -6.67 -0.30
C MET A 32 1.40 -6.03 -1.70
N ALA A 33 1.18 -6.79 -2.77
CA ALA A 33 1.11 -6.27 -4.13
C ALA A 33 -0.01 -5.24 -4.31
N ALA A 34 -1.22 -5.53 -3.81
CA ALA A 34 -2.36 -4.61 -3.88
C ALA A 34 -2.14 -3.32 -3.06
N VAL A 35 -1.51 -3.41 -1.88
CA VAL A 35 -1.11 -2.25 -1.08
C VAL A 35 -0.14 -1.37 -1.87
N LEU A 36 0.89 -1.97 -2.46
CA LEU A 36 1.88 -1.22 -3.24
C LEU A 36 1.29 -0.62 -4.51
N GLU A 37 0.36 -1.31 -5.18
CA GLU A 37 -0.37 -0.77 -6.32
C GLU A 37 -1.21 0.46 -5.93
N PHE A 38 -1.90 0.40 -4.79
CA PHE A 38 -2.65 1.54 -4.28
C PHE A 38 -1.73 2.73 -3.98
N LEU A 39 -0.58 2.51 -3.32
CA LEU A 39 0.40 3.56 -3.07
C LEU A 39 0.96 4.14 -4.37
N CYS A 40 1.28 3.30 -5.35
CA CYS A 40 1.77 3.73 -6.66
C CYS A 40 0.72 4.48 -7.49
N SER A 41 -0.58 4.25 -7.25
CA SER A 41 -1.67 4.97 -7.93
C SER A 41 -1.77 6.45 -7.54
N HIS A 42 -1.06 6.86 -6.50
CA HIS A 42 -1.11 8.22 -5.98
C HIS A 42 0.28 8.67 -5.45
N GLU A 43 0.96 9.52 -6.22
CA GLU A 43 2.35 9.94 -5.91
C GLU A 43 2.55 10.48 -4.47
N PRO A 44 1.67 11.34 -3.90
CA PRO A 44 1.83 11.77 -2.51
C PRO A 44 1.79 10.64 -1.48
N ASP A 45 1.05 9.56 -1.76
CA ASP A 45 1.03 8.35 -0.91
C ASP A 45 2.33 7.61 -0.98
N LEU A 46 2.81 7.40 -2.20
CA LEU A 46 4.07 6.70 -2.44
C LEU A 46 5.22 7.39 -1.73
N VAL A 47 5.30 8.73 -1.83
CA VAL A 47 6.33 9.53 -1.15
C VAL A 47 6.18 9.44 0.36
N ALA A 48 4.96 9.61 0.89
CA ALA A 48 4.71 9.52 2.33
C ALA A 48 5.04 8.13 2.91
N ALA A 49 4.70 7.06 2.20
CA ALA A 49 5.03 5.69 2.59
C ALA A 49 6.54 5.42 2.50
N ALA A 50 7.20 5.92 1.45
CA ALA A 50 8.64 5.83 1.30
C ALA A 50 9.39 6.54 2.43
N GLU A 51 8.95 7.74 2.80
CA GLU A 51 9.47 8.50 3.95
C GLU A 51 9.28 7.73 5.27
N ALA A 52 8.07 7.21 5.51
CA ALA A 52 7.76 6.47 6.74
C ALA A 52 8.58 5.17 6.87
N LEU A 53 8.87 4.51 5.74
CA LEU A 53 9.66 3.29 5.67
C LEU A 53 11.17 3.55 5.50
N ALA A 54 11.59 4.83 5.42
CA ALA A 54 12.96 5.24 5.16
C ALA A 54 13.58 4.58 3.90
N VAL A 55 12.78 4.42 2.85
CA VAL A 55 13.19 3.87 1.55
C VAL A 55 12.93 4.89 0.44
N SER A 56 13.43 4.64 -0.77
CA SER A 56 13.07 5.47 -1.92
C SER A 56 11.69 5.10 -2.47
N PRO A 57 10.90 6.06 -3.01
CA PRO A 57 9.66 5.77 -3.73
C PRO A 57 9.83 4.73 -4.85
N MET A 58 10.98 4.79 -5.53
CA MET A 58 11.35 3.85 -6.59
C MET A 58 11.53 2.42 -6.06
N ALA A 59 12.04 2.25 -4.83
CA ALA A 59 12.16 0.93 -4.21
C ALA A 59 10.78 0.28 -3.96
N LEU A 60 9.78 1.07 -3.56
CA LEU A 60 8.40 0.58 -3.41
C LEU A 60 7.79 0.19 -4.76
N ALA A 61 8.01 0.99 -5.81
CA ALA A 61 7.56 0.67 -7.16
C ALA A 61 8.21 -0.62 -7.70
N SER A 62 9.52 -0.81 -7.49
CA SER A 62 10.21 -2.06 -7.87
C SER A 62 9.76 -3.26 -7.03
N ALA A 63 9.42 -3.07 -5.75
CA ALA A 63 8.86 -4.14 -4.92
C ALA A 63 7.51 -4.63 -5.46
N ARG A 64 6.66 -3.71 -5.94
CA ARG A 64 5.38 -4.05 -6.61
C ARG A 64 5.61 -4.93 -7.83
N GLU A 65 6.55 -4.56 -8.69
CA GLU A 65 6.88 -5.32 -9.90
C GLU A 65 7.36 -6.75 -9.59
N ARG A 66 8.10 -6.91 -8.49
CA ARG A 66 8.57 -8.23 -8.04
C ARG A 66 7.49 -9.12 -7.42
N LEU A 67 6.42 -8.53 -6.90
CA LEU A 67 5.32 -9.26 -6.27
C LEU A 67 4.19 -9.60 -7.26
N GLY A 68 4.08 -8.85 -8.35
CA GLY A 68 3.11 -9.07 -9.42
C GLY A 68 3.57 -10.01 -10.55
N SER A 69 4.77 -10.60 -10.46
CA SER A 69 5.29 -11.57 -11.44
C SER A 69 5.09 -13.02 -11.02
#